data_AF-A0A1N6F3B0-F1
#
_entry.id   AF-A0A1N6F3B0-F1
#
_cell.length_a   1.000
_cell.length_b   1.000
_cell.length_c   1.000
_cell.angle_alpha   90.00
_cell.angle_beta   90.00
_cell.angle_gamma   90.00
#
_symmetry.space_group_name_H-M   'P 1'
#
loop_
_entity.id
_entity.type
_entity.pdbx_description
1 polymer ?
#
loop_
_entity_poly.entity_id
_entity_poly.type
_entity_poly.pdbx_seq_one_letter_code
_entity_poly.pdbx_strand_id
1 'polypeptide(L)'
;MNRKIDIQEIIDFITFNLPKESNLKTNLNTIKFGKWESKAYYKFVDSTGANKPGSKWQFKENIILEHPKYKTIVLDILQDDQLGGIEFIKFI
;
A
#
# COMPACT_ATOMS: atom_id res chain seq x y z
N MET A 1 14.20 -3.07 -9.46
CA MET A 1 12.86 -2.50 -9.18
C MET A 1 11.91 -2.87 -10.30
N ASN A 2 10.69 -3.29 -9.96
CA ASN A 2 9.72 -3.83 -10.90
C ASN A 2 8.97 -2.69 -11.61
N ARG A 3 9.64 -2.03 -12.57
CA ARG A 3 9.11 -0.86 -13.30
C ARG A 3 7.94 -1.19 -14.25
N LYS A 4 7.50 -2.44 -14.32
CA LYS A 4 6.43 -2.91 -15.22
C LYS A 4 5.05 -2.98 -14.54
N ILE A 5 5.00 -2.86 -13.22
CA ILE A 5 3.73 -2.82 -12.49
C ILE A 5 3.23 -1.40 -12.55
N ASP A 6 2.03 -1.23 -13.09
CA ASP A 6 1.33 0.04 -13.09
C ASP A 6 0.71 0.26 -11.71
N ILE A 7 1.32 1.12 -10.90
CA ILE A 7 0.84 1.39 -9.53
C ILE A 7 -0.50 2.11 -9.54
N GLN A 8 -0.83 2.90 -10.58
CA GLN A 8 -2.13 3.55 -10.65
C GLN A 8 -3.23 2.50 -10.85
N GLU A 9 -3.02 1.49 -11.72
CA GLU A 9 -3.91 0.33 -11.88
C GLU A 9 -4.20 -0.33 -10.52
N ILE A 10 -3.17 -0.49 -9.68
CA ILE A 10 -3.31 -1.08 -8.34
C ILE A 10 -4.10 -0.18 -7.39
N ILE A 11 -3.82 1.13 -7.36
CA ILE A 11 -4.53 2.08 -6.49
C ILE A 11 -6.01 2.13 -6.87
N ASP A 12 -6.33 2.15 -8.16
CA ASP A 12 -7.70 2.14 -8.66
C ASP A 12 -8.43 0.85 -8.25
N PHE A 13 -7.75 -0.30 -8.38
CA PHE A 13 -8.25 -1.59 -7.92
C PHE A 13 -8.53 -1.61 -6.41
N ILE A 14 -7.58 -1.15 -5.58
CA ILE A 14 -7.77 -1.06 -4.13
C ILE A 14 -8.96 -0.16 -3.82
N THR A 15 -9.01 1.03 -4.41
CA THR A 15 -10.07 2.03 -4.18
C THR A 15 -11.45 1.49 -4.55
N PHE A 16 -11.55 0.69 -5.62
CA PHE A 16 -12.80 0.05 -6.03
C PHE A 16 -13.27 -1.03 -5.05
N ASN A 17 -12.34 -1.81 -4.49
CA ASN A 17 -12.66 -2.94 -3.59
C ASN A 17 -12.85 -2.53 -2.12
N LEU A 18 -12.46 -1.32 -1.72
CA LEU A 18 -12.66 -0.83 -0.35
C LEU A 18 -14.11 -0.37 -0.11
N PRO A 19 -14.64 -0.54 1.13
CA PRO A 19 -15.93 0.00 1.53
C PRO A 19 -16.04 1.51 1.24
N LYS A 20 -17.24 1.95 0.82
CA LYS A 20 -17.50 3.36 0.47
C LYS A 20 -17.15 4.36 1.59
N GLU A 21 -17.36 3.96 2.84
CA GLU A 21 -17.16 4.80 4.03
C GLU A 21 -15.76 4.64 4.66
N SER A 22 -14.82 4.02 3.96
CA SER A 22 -13.48 3.78 4.48
C SER A 22 -12.62 5.05 4.48
N ASN A 23 -12.06 5.43 5.63
CA ASN A 23 -11.04 6.49 5.73
C ASN A 23 -9.83 6.22 4.83
N LEU A 24 -9.45 4.94 4.67
CA LEU A 24 -8.39 4.53 3.76
C LEU A 24 -8.69 4.96 2.32
N LYS A 25 -9.95 4.85 1.88
CA LYS A 25 -10.37 5.30 0.54
C LYS A 25 -10.21 6.81 0.36
N THR A 26 -10.54 7.59 1.38
CA THR A 26 -10.31 9.04 1.39
C THR A 26 -8.82 9.37 1.32
N ASN A 27 -7.99 8.67 2.09
CA ASN A 27 -6.54 8.84 2.09
C ASN A 27 -5.92 8.49 0.73
N LEU A 28 -6.41 7.45 0.05
CA LEU A 28 -5.96 7.07 -1.29
C LEU A 28 -6.19 8.15 -2.35
N ASN A 29 -7.28 8.93 -2.26
CA ASN A 29 -7.54 10.02 -3.21
C ASN A 29 -6.49 11.14 -3.18
N THR A 30 -5.76 11.26 -2.06
CA THR A 30 -4.73 12.30 -1.87
C THR A 30 -3.31 11.73 -1.80
N ILE A 31 -3.16 10.42 -2.02
CA ILE A 31 -1.89 9.74 -1.85
C ILE A 31 -0.89 10.21 -2.89
N LYS A 32 0.32 10.51 -2.43
CA LYS A 32 1.44 10.82 -3.33
C LYS A 32 2.06 9.51 -3.80
N PHE A 33 2.51 9.46 -5.06
CA PHE A 33 3.24 8.30 -5.55
C PHE A 33 4.48 8.01 -4.69
N GLY A 34 4.59 6.74 -4.32
CA GLY A 34 5.69 6.20 -3.56
C GLY A 34 6.95 5.84 -4.38
N LYS A 35 7.72 4.89 -3.85
CA LYS A 35 8.88 4.30 -4.53
C LYS A 35 8.98 2.81 -4.26
N TRP A 36 9.55 2.07 -5.19
CA TRP A 36 9.91 0.67 -4.94
C TRP A 36 10.99 0.59 -3.85
N GLU A 37 10.82 -0.29 -2.87
CA GLU A 37 11.88 -0.70 -1.94
C GLU A 37 12.60 -1.95 -2.48
N SER A 38 11.84 -2.86 -3.10
CA SER A 38 12.33 -4.14 -3.61
C SER A 38 11.70 -4.51 -4.96
N LYS A 39 11.84 -5.78 -5.38
CA LYS A 39 11.10 -6.33 -6.54
C LYS A 39 9.61 -6.56 -6.26
N ALA A 40 9.25 -6.72 -4.99
CA ALA A 40 7.94 -7.15 -4.52
C ALA A 40 7.25 -6.09 -3.65
N TYR A 41 7.90 -4.97 -3.36
CA TYR A 41 7.39 -4.00 -2.40
C TYR A 41 7.46 -2.55 -2.88
N TYR A 42 6.31 -1.88 -2.88
CA TYR A 42 6.16 -0.48 -3.21
C TYR A 42 5.72 0.30 -1.97
N LYS A 43 6.51 1.28 -1.54
CA LYS A 43 6.23 2.05 -0.32
C LYS A 43 5.79 3.48 -0.61
N PHE A 44 4.80 3.94 0.12
CA PHE A 44 4.26 5.31 0.03
C PHE A 44 4.82 6.24 1.10
N VAL A 45 5.25 5.69 2.24
CA VAL A 45 5.84 6.47 3.33
C VAL A 45 7.29 6.05 3.61
N ASP A 46 8.02 6.90 4.32
CA ASP A 46 9.36 6.58 4.78
C ASP A 46 9.29 5.55 5.91
N SER A 47 9.99 4.43 5.72
CA SER A 47 10.11 3.33 6.67
C SER A 47 11.23 3.53 7.70
N THR A 48 11.99 4.64 7.60
CA THR A 48 13.07 4.94 8.53
C THR A 48 12.55 5.06 9.96
N GLY A 49 13.07 4.19 10.85
CA GLY A 49 12.67 4.18 12.25
C GLY A 49 11.22 3.76 12.48
N ALA A 50 10.67 2.88 11.63
CA ALA A 50 9.32 2.36 11.75
C ALA A 50 8.96 1.96 13.19
N ASN A 51 7.71 2.24 13.58
CA ASN A 51 7.11 2.01 14.89
C ASN A 51 7.78 2.76 16.05
N LYS A 52 8.69 3.70 15.77
CA LYS A 52 9.18 4.65 16.78
C LYS A 52 8.31 5.91 16.83
N PRO A 53 8.23 6.59 18.00
CA PRO A 53 7.59 7.90 18.11
C PRO A 53 8.13 8.88 17.06
N GLY A 54 7.23 9.58 16.38
CA GLY A 54 7.58 10.53 15.32
C GLY A 54 7.85 9.90 13.95
N SER A 55 7.83 8.57 13.82
CA SER A 55 7.90 7.93 12.50
C SER A 55 6.55 8.03 11.78
N LYS A 56 6.61 8.13 10.45
CA LYS A 56 5.42 8.02 9.59
C LYS A 56 4.91 6.58 9.52
N TRP A 57 5.82 5.62 9.60
CA TRP A 57 5.51 4.21 9.56
C TRP A 57 5.09 3.69 10.92
N GLN A 58 3.83 3.91 11.29
CA GLN A 58 3.25 3.32 12.49
C GLN A 58 2.25 2.26 12.07
N PHE A 59 2.66 1.00 12.12
CA PHE A 59 1.86 -0.12 11.63
C PHE A 59 0.55 -0.26 12.42
N LYS A 60 -0.55 -0.54 11.70
CA LYS A 60 -1.84 -0.86 12.27
C LYS A 60 -2.22 -2.31 11.95
N GLU A 61 -2.37 -2.64 10.67
CA GLU A 61 -2.82 -3.96 10.22
C GLU A 61 -2.47 -4.21 8.76
N ASN A 62 -2.76 -5.44 8.29
CA ASN A 62 -2.66 -5.81 6.89
C ASN A 62 -4.05 -6.06 6.30
N ILE A 63 -4.30 -5.53 5.10
CA ILE A 63 -5.45 -5.91 4.29
C ILE A 63 -4.95 -6.77 3.13
N ILE A 64 -5.53 -7.95 2.94
CA ILE A 64 -5.17 -8.87 1.87
C ILE A 64 -6.24 -8.77 0.77
N LEU A 65 -5.80 -8.56 -0.48
CA LEU A 65 -6.67 -8.52 -1.64
C LEU A 65 -6.15 -9.43 -2.76
N GLU A 66 -7.10 -10.01 -3.51
CA GLU A 66 -6.80 -10.89 -4.63
C GLU A 66 -6.92 -10.13 -5.96
N HIS A 67 -5.80 -9.68 -6.50
CA HIS A 67 -5.75 -8.97 -7.78
C HIS A 67 -5.78 -9.97 -8.95
N PRO A 68 -6.62 -9.78 -9.99
CA PRO A 68 -6.73 -10.71 -11.12
C PRO A 68 -5.39 -11.04 -11.80
N LYS A 69 -4.61 -9.99 -12.08
CA LYS A 69 -3.28 -10.05 -12.73
C LYS A 69 -2.12 -10.35 -11.77
N TYR A 70 -2.04 -9.65 -10.64
CA TYR A 70 -0.90 -9.71 -9.72
C TYR A 70 -1.07 -10.73 -8.58
N LYS A 71 -2.20 -11.44 -8.53
CA LYS A 71 -2.56 -12.42 -7.49
C LYS A 71 -2.67 -11.75 -6.12
N THR A 72 -2.26 -12.42 -5.06
CA THR A 72 -2.31 -11.89 -3.71
C THR A 72 -1.45 -10.63 -3.60
N ILE A 73 -2.08 -9.53 -3.22
CA ILE A 73 -1.42 -8.30 -2.79
C ILE A 73 -1.76 -8.05 -1.32
N VAL A 74 -0.78 -7.59 -0.56
CA VAL A 74 -0.93 -7.24 0.85
C VAL A 74 -0.75 -5.74 0.98
N LEU A 75 -1.70 -5.08 1.63
CA LEU A 75 -1.67 -3.66 1.90
C LEU A 75 -1.24 -3.46 3.34
N ASP A 76 -0.14 -2.75 3.55
CA ASP A 76 0.30 -2.36 4.88
C ASP A 76 -0.46 -1.11 5.29
N ILE A 77 -1.40 -1.25 6.22
CA ILE A 77 -2.20 -0.15 6.74
C ILE A 77 -1.51 0.38 8.00
N LEU A 78 -1.30 1.69 8.02
CA LEU A 78 -0.72 2.42 9.12
C LEU A 78 -1.80 3.03 10.00
N GLN A 79 -1.39 3.64 11.12
CA GLN A 79 -2.28 4.49 11.91
C GLN A 79 -2.90 5.59 11.04
N ASP A 80 -4.05 6.10 11.46
CA ASP A 80 -4.89 7.05 10.71
C ASP A 80 -5.34 6.53 9.33
N ASP A 81 -5.37 5.21 9.15
CA ASP A 81 -5.79 4.51 7.92
C ASP A 81 -4.97 4.94 6.69
N GLN A 82 -3.68 5.24 6.87
CA GLN A 82 -2.77 5.55 5.77
C GLN A 82 -2.22 4.28 5.13
N LEU A 83 -2.13 4.25 3.80
CA LEU A 83 -1.44 3.17 3.09
C LEU A 83 0.08 3.37 3.22
N GLY A 84 0.75 2.45 3.91
CA GLY A 84 2.20 2.44 4.05
C GLY A 84 2.90 1.84 2.84
N GLY A 85 2.40 0.71 2.35
CA GLY A 85 3.00 -0.02 1.24
C GLY A 85 2.08 -1.08 0.64
N ILE A 86 2.48 -1.57 -0.53
CA ILE A 86 1.85 -2.70 -1.21
C ILE A 86 2.93 -3.76 -1.43
N GLU A 87 2.69 -4.95 -0.88
CA GLU A 87 3.48 -6.13 -1.13
C GLU A 87 2.81 -7.04 -2.16
N PHE A 88 3.60 -7.53 -3.12
CA PHE A 88 3.15 -8.40 -4.19
C PHE A 88 3.74 -9.80 -3.97
N ILE A 89 2.94 -10.70 -3.39
CA ILE A 89 3.38 -12.03 -2.94
C ILE A 89 3.97 -12.86 -4.09
N LYS A 90 3.44 -12.74 -5.31
CA LYS A 90 3.94 -13.41 -6.51
C LYS A 90 5.42 -13.15 -6.80
N PHE A 91 5.98 -12.04 -6.30
CA PHE A 91 7.34 -11.61 -6.60
C PHE A 91 8.31 -11.76 -5.43
N ILE A 92 7.89 -12.33 -4.30
CA ILE A 92 8.79 -12.66 -3.17
C ILE A 92 9.82 -13.70 -3.59
#